data_AF-A0A077XWT5-F1
#
_entry.id   AF-A0A077XWT5-F1
#
_cell.length_a   1.000
_cell.length_b   1.000
_cell.length_c   1.000
_cell.angle_alpha   90.00
_cell.angle_beta   90.00
_cell.angle_gamma   90.00
#
_symmetry.space_group_name_H-M   'P 1'
#
loop_
_entity.id
_entity.type
_entity.pdbx_description
1 polymer ?
#
loop_
_entity_poly.entity_id
_entity_poly.type
_entity_poly.pdbx_seq_one_letter_code
_entity_poly.pdbx_strand_id
1 'polypeptide(L)'
;MKRILLALLIGGVTLTSLSSCTKEYITEENVYGDSYSYFANLSTGNWKQTNVNAYYDVPVADLTNYYLQDGYVSAAISFDGEKTYNILPASFEGISYSVEYAVGRVSVYAENTSGTDLLNKIPNAKLKVVLSKVNSAMDL
;
A
#
# COMPACT_ATOMS: atom_id res chain seq x y z
N MET A 1 9.64 38.52 63.62
CA MET A 1 9.61 38.29 62.16
C MET A 1 10.47 37.08 61.79
N LYS A 2 10.00 35.84 62.01
CA LYS A 2 10.76 34.60 61.70
C LYS A 2 9.85 33.39 61.39
N ARG A 3 8.68 33.61 60.79
CA ARG A 3 7.74 32.50 60.45
C ARG A 3 7.35 32.42 58.97
N ILE A 4 7.85 33.33 58.13
CA ILE A 4 7.57 33.33 56.69
C ILE A 4 8.55 32.42 55.91
N LEU A 5 9.69 32.07 56.49
CA LEU A 5 10.71 31.25 55.82
C LEU A 5 10.34 29.77 55.66
N LEU A 6 9.31 29.27 56.36
CA LEU A 6 8.88 27.87 56.25
C LEU A 6 7.89 27.62 55.12
N ALA A 7 7.22 28.66 54.61
CA ALA A 7 6.29 28.53 53.49
C ALA A 7 7.00 28.40 52.13
N LEU A 8 8.30 28.71 52.07
CA LEU A 8 9.12 28.62 50.84
C LEU A 8 9.93 27.32 50.74
N LEU A 9 9.74 26.37 51.67
CA LEU A 9 10.48 25.11 51.66
C LEU A 9 9.64 23.91 51.15
N ILE A 10 8.34 24.10 50.95
CA ILE A 10 7.44 23.07 50.36
C ILE A 10 7.02 23.46 48.92
N GLY A 11 7.31 24.68 48.48
CA GLY A 11 6.99 25.17 47.12
C GLY A 11 8.14 25.10 46.10
N GLY A 12 9.32 24.62 46.49
CA GLY A 12 10.56 24.83 45.73
C GLY A 12 11.11 23.64 44.94
N VAL A 13 10.43 22.48 44.91
CA VAL A 13 10.99 21.24 44.30
C VAL A 13 10.04 20.61 43.26
N THR A 14 9.03 21.34 42.77
CA THR A 14 8.16 20.84 41.69
C THR A 14 8.37 21.54 40.34
N LEU A 15 9.38 22.40 40.22
CA LEU A 15 9.59 23.25 39.03
C LEU A 15 10.81 22.88 38.17
N THR A 16 11.54 21.81 38.47
CA THR A 16 12.71 21.39 37.66
C THR A 16 12.58 20.02 36.99
N SER A 17 11.38 19.42 37.01
CA SER A 17 11.05 18.28 36.14
C SER A 17 9.88 18.61 35.21
N LEU A 18 9.93 19.79 34.59
CA LEU A 18 9.68 19.83 33.16
C LEU A 18 10.73 18.90 32.56
N SER A 19 10.41 17.60 32.55
CA SER A 19 10.88 16.67 31.54
C SER A 19 10.47 17.36 30.26
N SER A 20 11.40 18.20 29.82
CA SER A 20 11.45 18.73 28.49
C SER A 20 11.51 17.48 27.63
N CYS A 21 10.33 16.92 27.34
CA CYS A 21 9.96 16.67 25.97
C CYS A 21 10.09 18.03 25.25
N THR A 22 11.32 18.53 25.13
CA THR A 22 11.77 19.05 23.86
C THR A 22 11.47 17.89 22.95
N LYS A 23 10.30 17.96 22.33
CA LYS A 23 10.05 17.29 21.09
C LYS A 23 11.22 17.78 20.25
N GLU A 24 12.30 17.00 20.22
CA GLU A 24 13.22 17.07 19.13
C GLU A 24 12.32 16.87 17.93
N TYR A 25 12.04 17.97 17.25
CA TYR A 25 11.80 17.88 15.83
C TYR A 25 13.14 17.38 15.34
N ILE A 26 13.30 16.06 15.34
CA ILE A 26 14.19 15.47 14.38
C ILE A 26 13.61 15.98 13.08
N THR A 27 14.24 16.99 12.51
CA THR A 27 14.15 17.25 11.09
C THR A 27 14.86 16.07 10.44
N GLU A 28 14.31 14.86 10.62
CA GLU A 28 14.45 13.83 9.61
C GLU A 28 13.76 14.49 8.44
N GLU A 29 14.58 15.05 7.56
CA GLU A 29 14.23 15.24 6.17
C GLU A 29 13.75 13.87 5.70
N ASN A 30 12.44 13.67 5.85
CA ASN A 30 11.63 12.51 5.54
C ASN A 30 12.37 11.45 4.71
N VAL A 31 13.07 10.52 5.36
CA VAL A 31 13.40 9.24 4.72
C VAL A 31 12.18 8.32 4.85
N TYR A 32 11.00 8.85 4.51
CA TYR A 32 9.88 8.00 4.13
C TYR A 32 10.18 7.59 2.69
N GLY A 33 10.42 6.31 2.45
CA GLY A 33 10.50 5.81 1.08
C GLY A 33 9.23 6.21 0.34
N ASP A 34 9.35 7.09 -0.66
CA ASP A 34 8.17 7.58 -1.38
C ASP A 34 7.41 6.38 -1.94
N SER A 35 6.16 6.22 -1.50
CA SER A 35 5.26 5.20 -2.01
C SER A 35 4.08 5.85 -2.72
N TYR A 36 3.83 5.43 -3.95
CA TYR A 36 2.74 5.95 -4.79
C TYR A 36 1.68 4.87 -4.97
N SER A 37 0.41 5.25 -4.83
CA SER A 37 -0.73 4.34 -5.03
C SER A 37 -1.50 4.70 -6.28
N TYR A 38 -1.73 3.71 -7.13
CA TYR A 38 -2.52 3.80 -8.36
C TYR A 38 -3.78 2.98 -8.20
N PHE A 39 -4.90 3.52 -8.67
CA PHE A 39 -6.20 2.88 -8.61
C PHE A 39 -6.75 2.70 -10.01
N ALA A 40 -7.23 1.49 -10.33
CA ALA A 40 -7.85 1.19 -11.61
C ALA A 40 -9.17 0.46 -11.39
N ASN A 41 -10.18 0.83 -12.19
CA ASN A 41 -11.42 0.07 -12.27
C ASN A 41 -11.19 -1.11 -13.23
N LEU A 42 -11.49 -2.31 -12.76
CA LEU A 42 -11.52 -3.53 -13.55
C LEU A 42 -12.98 -3.78 -13.94
N SER A 43 -13.40 -3.27 -15.09
CA SER A 43 -14.76 -3.50 -15.61
C SER A 43 -14.79 -4.70 -16.55
N THR A 44 -15.94 -5.36 -16.69
CA THR A 44 -16.12 -6.53 -17.57
C THR A 44 -15.62 -6.29 -19.00
N GLY A 45 -15.81 -5.09 -19.54
CA GLY A 45 -15.36 -4.72 -20.89
C GLY A 45 -13.86 -4.48 -21.05
N ASN A 46 -13.07 -4.42 -19.97
CA ASN A 46 -11.62 -4.22 -20.04
C ASN A 46 -10.83 -5.51 -20.29
N TRP A 47 -11.44 -6.66 -19.96
CA TRP A 47 -10.78 -7.95 -20.02
C TRP A 47 -10.63 -8.45 -21.45
N LYS A 48 -9.45 -8.96 -21.77
CA LYS A 48 -9.14 -9.69 -22.99
C LYS A 48 -9.12 -11.17 -22.66
N GLN A 49 -9.94 -11.97 -23.34
CA GLN A 49 -9.97 -13.42 -23.12
C GLN A 49 -8.93 -14.14 -23.99
N THR A 50 -8.22 -15.09 -23.38
CA THR A 50 -7.29 -16.02 -24.02
C THR A 50 -7.61 -17.44 -23.55
N ASN A 51 -8.31 -18.22 -24.37
CA ASN A 51 -8.77 -19.56 -24.04
C ASN A 51 -9.57 -19.60 -22.73
N VAL A 52 -8.99 -20.19 -21.69
CA VAL A 52 -9.56 -20.37 -20.34
C VAL A 52 -9.24 -19.24 -19.37
N ASN A 53 -8.39 -18.29 -19.79
CA ASN A 53 -7.91 -17.19 -18.98
C ASN A 53 -8.44 -15.86 -19.55
N ALA A 54 -8.53 -14.85 -18.69
CA ALA A 54 -8.73 -13.48 -19.11
C ALA A 54 -7.66 -12.60 -18.45
N TYR A 55 -7.24 -11.54 -19.14
CA TYR A 55 -6.28 -10.59 -18.61
C TYR A 55 -6.67 -9.15 -18.92
N TYR A 56 -6.20 -8.22 -18.11
CA TYR A 56 -6.27 -6.80 -18.39
C TYR A 56 -4.95 -6.12 -18.03
N ASP A 57 -4.40 -5.38 -19.00
CA ASP A 57 -3.21 -4.57 -18.82
C ASP A 57 -3.60 -3.21 -18.27
N VAL A 58 -3.32 -2.97 -16.99
CA VAL A 58 -3.50 -1.68 -16.35
C VAL A 58 -2.26 -0.82 -16.60
N PRO A 59 -2.39 0.34 -17.28
CA PRO A 59 -1.27 1.24 -17.49
C PRO A 59 -0.85 1.89 -16.17
N VAL A 60 0.44 1.81 -15.85
CA VAL A 60 1.05 2.45 -14.67
C VAL A 60 2.34 3.12 -15.14
N ALA A 61 2.23 4.36 -15.63
CA ALA A 61 3.34 5.06 -16.30
C ALA A 61 4.59 5.22 -15.42
N ASP A 62 4.40 5.37 -14.12
CA ASP A 62 5.49 5.55 -13.15
C ASP A 62 6.16 4.23 -12.74
N LEU A 63 5.65 3.09 -13.21
CA LEU A 63 6.30 1.79 -13.05
C LEU A 63 7.50 1.73 -14.01
N THR A 64 8.60 2.35 -13.60
CA THR A 64 9.86 2.41 -14.35
C THR A 64 10.75 1.19 -14.08
N ASN A 65 11.87 1.10 -14.79
CA ASN A 65 12.87 0.05 -14.59
C ASN A 65 13.41 -0.02 -13.15
N TYR A 66 13.39 1.10 -12.41
CA TYR A 66 13.76 1.11 -10.99
C TYR A 66 12.92 0.13 -10.16
N TYR A 67 11.60 0.06 -10.39
CA TYR A 67 10.72 -0.86 -9.66
C TYR A 67 10.87 -2.32 -10.08
N LEU A 68 11.53 -2.61 -11.20
CA LEU A 68 11.88 -3.98 -11.59
C LEU A 68 13.15 -4.47 -10.90
N GLN A 69 14.07 -3.57 -10.56
CA GLN A 69 15.41 -3.90 -10.07
C GLN A 69 15.54 -3.71 -8.57
N ASP A 70 15.10 -2.57 -8.06
CA ASP A 70 15.39 -2.11 -6.70
C ASP A 70 14.12 -1.79 -5.90
N GLY A 71 13.04 -1.39 -6.57
CA GLY A 71 11.78 -1.04 -5.92
C GLY A 71 10.90 -2.24 -5.57
N TYR A 72 9.75 -1.94 -4.96
CA TYR A 72 8.74 -2.94 -4.65
C TYR A 72 7.39 -2.57 -5.27
N VAL A 73 6.72 -3.58 -5.85
CA VAL A 73 5.38 -3.45 -6.44
C VAL A 73 4.44 -4.38 -5.69
N SER A 74 3.38 -3.83 -5.12
CA SER A 74 2.30 -4.60 -4.49
C SER A 74 0.98 -4.32 -5.20
N ALA A 75 0.15 -5.35 -5.36
CA ALA A 75 -1.18 -5.22 -5.91
C ALA A 75 -2.22 -5.85 -4.98
N ALA A 76 -3.36 -5.18 -4.87
CA ALA A 76 -4.52 -5.68 -4.14
C ALA A 76 -5.80 -5.38 -4.91
N ILE A 77 -6.80 -6.23 -4.78
CA ILE A 77 -8.09 -6.12 -5.45
C ILE A 77 -9.23 -6.02 -4.45
N SER A 78 -10.19 -5.13 -4.73
CA SER A 78 -11.42 -4.99 -3.97
C SER A 78 -12.62 -5.35 -4.86
N PHE A 79 -13.50 -6.19 -4.33
CA PHE A 79 -14.75 -6.60 -4.98
C PHE A 79 -15.99 -5.93 -4.35
N ASP A 80 -15.81 -5.14 -3.29
CA ASP A 80 -16.89 -4.60 -2.44
C ASP A 80 -16.92 -3.06 -2.38
N GLY A 81 -16.34 -2.41 -3.38
CA GLY A 81 -16.29 -0.95 -3.47
C GLY A 81 -15.28 -0.31 -2.52
N GLU A 82 -14.10 -0.92 -2.40
CA GLU A 82 -12.96 -0.46 -1.57
C GLU A 82 -13.14 -0.60 -0.06
N LYS A 83 -14.17 -1.32 0.41
CA LYS A 83 -14.35 -1.58 1.84
C LYS A 83 -13.29 -2.55 2.34
N THR A 84 -12.97 -3.56 1.53
CA THR A 84 -11.91 -4.53 1.80
C THR A 84 -11.05 -4.75 0.56
N TYR A 85 -9.81 -5.17 0.79
CA TYR A 85 -8.83 -5.47 -0.24
C TYR A 85 -8.22 -6.85 0.01
N ASN A 86 -8.15 -7.66 -1.04
CA ASN A 86 -7.44 -8.93 -1.06
C ASN A 86 -6.08 -8.69 -1.73
N ILE A 87 -4.99 -9.00 -1.03
CA ILE A 87 -3.64 -8.92 -1.60
C ILE A 87 -3.52 -10.00 -2.68
N LEU A 88 -2.98 -9.65 -3.85
CA LEU A 88 -2.84 -10.59 -4.96
C LEU A 88 -1.52 -11.39 -4.83
N PRO A 89 -1.53 -12.70 -5.19
CA PRO A 89 -2.65 -13.46 -5.76
C PRO A 89 -3.74 -13.81 -4.74
N ALA A 90 -4.99 -13.89 -5.20
CA ALA A 90 -6.15 -14.23 -4.37
C ALA A 90 -7.24 -14.94 -5.20
N SER A 91 -8.17 -15.62 -4.53
CA SER A 91 -9.36 -16.19 -5.18
C SER A 91 -10.62 -15.53 -4.64
N PHE A 92 -11.58 -15.27 -5.52
CA PHE A 92 -12.89 -14.72 -5.17
C PHE A 92 -13.96 -15.39 -6.03
N GLU A 93 -15.03 -15.90 -5.39
CA GLU A 93 -16.15 -16.57 -6.07
C GLU A 93 -15.72 -17.68 -7.06
N GLY A 94 -14.66 -18.41 -6.73
CA GLY A 94 -14.15 -19.50 -7.57
C GLY A 94 -13.34 -19.06 -8.80
N ILE A 95 -13.01 -17.77 -8.90
CA ILE A 95 -12.07 -17.23 -9.88
C ILE A 95 -10.75 -16.93 -9.16
N SER A 96 -9.65 -17.41 -9.73
CA SER A 96 -8.29 -17.12 -9.24
C SER A 96 -7.75 -15.89 -9.96
N TYR A 97 -7.19 -14.96 -9.18
CA TYR A 97 -6.58 -13.73 -9.66
C TYR A 97 -5.09 -13.72 -9.36
N SER A 98 -4.29 -13.39 -10.36
CA SER A 98 -2.85 -13.20 -10.23
C SER A 98 -2.41 -11.92 -10.94
N VAL A 99 -1.19 -11.49 -10.67
CA VAL A 99 -0.61 -10.30 -11.28
C VAL A 99 0.81 -10.57 -11.74
N GLU A 100 1.16 -9.91 -12.84
CA GLU A 100 2.53 -9.66 -13.22
C GLU A 100 2.70 -8.18 -13.50
N TYR A 101 3.93 -7.69 -13.56
CA TYR A 101 4.19 -6.32 -13.94
C TYR A 101 5.44 -6.21 -14.82
N ALA A 102 5.45 -5.17 -15.64
CA ALA A 102 6.56 -4.79 -16.50
C ALA A 102 6.60 -3.26 -16.57
N VAL A 103 7.67 -2.68 -17.14
CA VAL A 103 7.77 -1.22 -17.29
C VAL A 103 6.49 -0.66 -17.93
N GLY A 104 5.84 0.27 -17.22
CA GLY A 104 4.63 0.95 -17.67
C GLY A 104 3.31 0.20 -17.48
N ARG A 105 3.30 -1.05 -16.97
CA ARG A 105 2.04 -1.81 -16.82
C ARG A 105 2.03 -2.84 -15.68
N VAL A 106 0.82 -3.09 -15.18
CA VAL A 106 0.49 -4.26 -14.36
C VAL A 106 -0.55 -5.08 -15.12
N SER A 107 -0.25 -6.35 -15.42
CA SER A 107 -1.22 -7.25 -16.04
C SER A 107 -1.92 -8.03 -14.92
N VAL A 108 -3.24 -7.90 -14.84
CA VAL A 108 -4.08 -8.70 -13.93
C VAL A 108 -4.65 -9.87 -14.71
N TYR A 109 -4.52 -11.07 -14.18
CA TYR A 109 -5.07 -12.29 -14.74
C TYR A 109 -6.25 -12.78 -13.91
N ALA A 110 -7.23 -13.34 -14.58
CA ALA A 110 -8.36 -14.06 -14.00
C ALA A 110 -8.44 -15.44 -14.66
N GLU A 111 -8.60 -16.48 -13.86
CA GLU A 111 -8.63 -17.88 -14.32
C GLU A 111 -9.73 -18.65 -13.60
N ASN A 112 -10.40 -19.56 -14.31
CA ASN A 112 -11.37 -20.49 -13.72
C ASN A 112 -11.27 -21.87 -14.37
N THR A 113 -11.23 -22.91 -13.56
CA THR A 113 -11.14 -24.32 -14.00
C THR A 113 -12.39 -24.84 -14.72
N SER A 114 -13.50 -24.09 -14.67
CA SER A 114 -14.80 -24.48 -15.26
C SER A 114 -14.93 -24.18 -16.77
N GLY A 115 -13.95 -23.52 -17.37
CA GLY A 115 -13.70 -23.54 -18.83
C GLY A 115 -14.73 -22.90 -19.78
N THR A 116 -15.85 -22.36 -19.30
CA THR A 116 -16.82 -21.65 -20.16
C THR A 116 -17.37 -20.40 -19.50
N ASP A 117 -17.38 -19.33 -20.30
CA ASP A 117 -17.94 -17.99 -20.00
C ASP A 117 -17.28 -17.24 -18.82
N LEU A 118 -15.95 -17.18 -18.82
CA LEU A 118 -15.21 -16.45 -17.78
C LEU A 118 -15.52 -14.95 -17.78
N LEU A 119 -15.60 -14.31 -18.96
CA LEU A 119 -15.79 -12.85 -19.05
C LEU A 119 -17.09 -12.36 -18.38
N ASN A 120 -18.19 -13.11 -18.50
CA ASN A 120 -19.45 -12.73 -17.86
C ASN A 120 -19.46 -13.00 -16.35
N LYS A 121 -18.52 -13.82 -15.85
CA LYS A 121 -18.41 -14.17 -14.43
C LYS A 121 -17.45 -13.27 -13.66
N ILE A 122 -16.54 -12.57 -14.33
CA ILE A 122 -15.62 -11.66 -13.65
C ILE A 122 -16.42 -10.45 -13.14
N PRO A 123 -16.52 -10.23 -11.81
CA PRO A 123 -17.21 -9.08 -11.27
C PRO A 123 -16.42 -7.79 -11.54
N ASN A 124 -17.12 -6.65 -11.51
CA ASN A 124 -16.44 -5.37 -11.47
C ASN A 124 -15.64 -5.26 -10.16
N ALA A 125 -14.41 -4.81 -10.27
CA ALA A 125 -13.50 -4.70 -9.13
C ALA A 125 -12.67 -3.43 -9.19
N LYS A 126 -11.98 -3.12 -8.10
CA LYS A 126 -10.99 -2.04 -8.04
C LYS A 126 -9.62 -2.61 -7.72
N LEU A 127 -8.67 -2.37 -8.61
CA LEU A 127 -7.26 -2.67 -8.39
C LEU A 127 -6.59 -1.48 -7.70
N LYS A 128 -5.79 -1.78 -6.69
CA LYS A 128 -4.82 -0.87 -6.09
C LYS A 128 -3.43 -1.42 -6.34
N VAL A 129 -2.57 -0.60 -6.94
CA VAL A 129 -1.14 -0.89 -7.15
C VAL A 129 -0.35 0.08 -6.31
N VAL A 130 0.58 -0.41 -5.49
CA VAL A 130 1.49 0.40 -4.69
C VAL A 130 2.90 0.21 -5.22
N LEU A 131 3.52 1.32 -5.61
CA LEU A 131 4.92 1.39 -5.98
C LEU A 131 5.71 1.98 -4.81
N SER A 132 6.57 1.19 -4.19
CA SER A 132 7.37 1.61 -3.04
C SER A 132 8.84 1.72 -3.41
N LYS A 133 9.43 2.88 -3.18
CA LYS A 133 10.90 3.01 -3.23
C LYS A 133 11.49 2.27 -2.03
N VAL A 134 12.43 1.37 -2.31
CA VAL A 134 13.18 0.68 -1.27
C VAL A 134 14.49 1.44 -1.12
N ASN A 135 14.65 2.09 0.03
CA ASN A 135 15.94 2.62 0.42
C ASN A 135 16.68 1.47 1.09
N SER A 136 17.76 1.00 0.48
CA SER A 136 18.58 -0.09 1.00
C SER A 136 18.99 0.21 2.45
N ALA A 137 18.32 -0.43 3.41
CA ALA A 137 18.73 -0.41 4.80
C ALA A 137 19.07 -1.85 5.18
N MET A 138 20.38 -2.07 5.31
CA MET A 138 21.08 -3.27 5.79
C MET A 138 21.39 -4.33 4.72
N ASP A 139 22.67 -4.36 4.35
CA ASP A 139 23.37 -5.58 3.94
C ASP A 139 23.20 -6.63 5.06
N LEU A 140 22.68 -7.81 4.71
CA LEU A 140 22.51 -8.94 5.63
C LEU A 140 23.83 -9.70 5.84
#